data_AF-A0A4Q9VYQ3-F1
#
_entry.id   AF-A0A4Q9VYQ3-F1
#
_cell.length_a   1.000
_cell.length_b   1.000
_cell.length_c   1.000
_cell.angle_alpha   90.00
_cell.angle_beta   90.00
_cell.angle_gamma   90.00
#
_symmetry.space_group_name_H-M   'P 1'
#
loop_
_entity.id
_entity.type
_entity.pdbx_description
1 polymer ?
#
loop_
_entity_poly.entity_id
_entity_poly.type
_entity_poly.pdbx_seq_one_letter_code
_entity_poly.pdbx_strand_id
1 'polypeptide(L)' 'MLVKNYSNARQNLKTLMTQVNDDSDVVTVTSTDNKNVVMMSESDYNSII' A
#
# COMPACT_ATOMS: atom_id res chain seq x y z
N MET A 1 8.72 4.19 -0.94
CA MET A 1 8.18 3.05 -1.72
C MET A 1 8.57 1.74 -1.05
N LEU A 2 7.59 1.08 -0.43
CA LEU A 2 7.77 -0.17 0.32
C LEU A 2 7.16 -1.35 -0.44
N VAL A 3 7.82 -2.51 -0.41
CA VAL A 3 7.29 -3.75 -1.02
C VAL A 3 6.98 -4.75 0.07
N LYS A 4 5.73 -5.24 0.13
CA LYS A 4 5.27 -6.26 1.09
C LYS A 4 4.55 -7.38 0.35
N ASN A 5 4.68 -8.61 0.83
CA ASN A 5 3.88 -9.71 0.31
C ASN A 5 2.43 -9.63 0.83
N TYR A 6 1.50 -10.29 0.12
CA TYR A 6 0.09 -10.35 0.48
C TYR A 6 -0.17 -10.77 1.92
N SER A 7 0.52 -11.80 2.43
CA SER A 7 0.31 -12.30 3.79
C SER A 7 0.64 -11.25 4.85
N ASN A 8 1.76 -10.55 4.69
CA ASN A 8 2.17 -9.47 5.58
C ASN A 8 1.25 -8.26 5.47
N ALA A 9 0.84 -7.90 4.24
CA ALA A 9 -0.06 -6.80 3.99
C ALA A 9 -1.45 -7.03 4.60
N ARG A 10 -1.99 -8.25 4.47
CA ARG A 10 -3.27 -8.64 5.07
C ARG A 10 -3.21 -8.64 6.59
N GLN A 11 -2.11 -9.12 7.18
CA GLN A 11 -1.96 -9.17 8.64
C GLN A 11 -1.79 -7.77 9.27
N ASN A 12 -1.14 -6.85 8.55
CA ASN A 12 -0.80 -5.51 9.05
C ASN A 12 -1.54 -4.41 8.30
N LEU A 13 -2.72 -4.70 7.74
CA LEU A 13 -3.43 -3.81 6.83
C LEU A 13 -3.68 -2.43 7.45
N LYS A 14 -4.13 -2.38 8.71
CA LYS A 14 -4.42 -1.11 9.40
C LYS A 14 -3.17 -0.27 9.60
N THR A 15 -2.06 -0.88 10.02
CA THR A 15 -0.78 -0.20 10.19
C THR A 15 -0.27 0.34 8.87
N LEU A 16 -0.36 -0.44 7.79
CA LEU A 16 0.04 0.01 6.45
C LEU A 16 -0.84 1.17 5.97
N MET A 17 -2.16 1.12 6.17
CA MET A 17 -3.06 2.23 5.83
C MET A 17 -2.74 3.51 6.61
N THR A 18 -2.42 3.40 7.90
CA THR A 18 -1.97 4.55 8.69
C THR A 18 -0.64 5.09 8.15
N GLN A 19 0.31 4.19 7.88
CA GLN A 19 1.63 4.57 7.36
C GLN A 19 1.56 5.27 6.00
N VAL A 20 0.75 4.78 5.04
CA VAL A 20 0.62 5.43 3.72
C VAL A 20 -0.04 6.81 3.80
N ASN A 21 -0.86 7.06 4.83
CA ASN A 21 -1.44 8.39 5.05
C ASN A 21 -0.49 9.34 5.79
N ASP A 22 0.25 8.83 6.78
CA ASP A 22 1.14 9.66 7.61
C ASP A 22 2.46 10.00 6.90
N ASP A 23 3.03 9.03 6.17
CA ASP A 23 4.33 9.18 5.50
C ASP A 23 4.19 9.63 4.02
N SER A 24 2.96 9.78 3.50
CA SER A 24 2.67 9.96 2.06
C SER A 24 3.45 8.97 1.17
N ASP A 25 3.65 7.75 1.67
CA ASP A 25 4.48 6.75 1.02
C ASP A 25 3.61 5.67 0.35
N VAL A 26 4.11 5.13 -0.76
CA VAL A 26 3.40 4.11 -1.55
C VAL A 26 3.86 2.71 -1.17
N VAL A 27 2.90 1.81 -0.94
CA VAL A 27 3.16 0.39 -0.65
C VAL A 27 2.74 -0.47 -1.83
N THR A 28 3.67 -1.22 -2.39
CA THR A 28 3.37 -2.27 -3.38
C THR A 28 3.17 -3.60 -2.66
N VAL A 29 1.98 -4.18 -2.83
CA VAL A 29 1.66 -5.51 -2.32
C VAL A 29 1.86 -6.53 -3.43
N THR A 30 2.75 -7.48 -3.21
CA THR A 30 3.04 -8.55 -4.16
C THR A 30 2.27 -9.83 -3.83
N SER A 31 1.79 -10.52 -4.86
CA SER A 31 1.08 -11.79 -4.75
C SER A 31 1.72 -12.85 -5.65
N THR A 32 1.58 -14.12 -5.27
CA THR A 32 2.14 -15.27 -6.01
C THR A 32 1.49 -15.47 -7.38
N ASP A 33 0.30 -14.91 -7.58
CA ASP A 33 -0.43 -14.94 -8.86
C ASP A 33 -0.09 -13.72 -9.76
N ASN A 34 0.99 -12.99 -9.46
CA ASN A 34 1.42 -11.78 -10.18
C ASN A 34 0.37 -10.65 -10.22
N LYS A 35 -0.70 -10.72 -9.41
CA LYS A 35 -1.69 -9.64 -9.25
C LYS A 35 -1.26 -8.69 -8.15
N ASN A 36 -0.23 -7.92 -8.45
CA ASN A 36 0.30 -6.94 -7.51
C ASN A 36 -0.62 -5.72 -7.47
N VAL A 37 -0.71 -5.07 -6.31
CA VAL A 37 -1.50 -3.85 -6.13
C VAL A 37 -0.64 -2.76 -5.49
N VAL A 38 -0.95 -1.51 -5.79
CA VAL A 38 -0.32 -0.34 -5.16
C VAL A 38 -1.34 0.28 -4.20
N MET A 39 -0.92 0.51 -2.97
CA MET A 39 -1.66 1.21 -1.94
C MET A 39 -1.02 2.57 -1.70
N MET A 40 -1.83 3.61 -1.73
CA MET A 40 -1.47 5.00 -1.50
C MET A 40 -2.57 5.69 -0.71
N SER A 41 -2.28 6.88 -0.15
CA SER A 41 -3.31 7.68 0.48
C SER A 41 -4.34 8.17 -0.55
N GLU A 42 -5.57 8.35 -0.12
CA GLU A 42 -6.62 8.91 -0.97
C GLU A 42 -6.29 10.35 -1.39
N SER A 43 -5.63 11.11 -0.51
CA SER A 43 -5.13 12.45 -0.82
C SER A 43 -4.10 12.45 -1.95
N ASP A 44 -3.14 11.52 -1.93
CA ASP A 44 -2.13 11.40 -2.99
C ASP A 44 -2.78 10.96 -4.30
N TYR A 45 -3.73 10.00 -4.24
CA TYR A 45 -4.51 9.60 -5.40
C TYR A 45 -5.26 10.79 -6.01
N ASN A 46 -5.99 11.53 -5.18
CA ASN A 46 -6.74 12.73 -5.59
C ASN A 46 -5.86 13.86 -6.11
N SER A 47 -4.57 13.92 -5.74
CA SER A 47 -3.61 14.88 -6.27
C SER A 47 -3.09 14.51 -7.66
N ILE A 48 -3.25 13.26 -8.10
CA ILE A 48 -2.79 12.78 -9.41
C ILE A 48 -3.88 12.95 -10.48
N ILE A 49 -5.15 13.00 -10.08
CA ILE A 49 -6.32 13.19 -10.95
C ILE A 49 -6.59 14.67 -11.18
#